data_AF-A0A6A6CTD9-F1
#
_entry.id   AF-A0A6A6CTD9-F1
#
_cell.length_a   1.000
_cell.length_b   1.000
_cell.length_c   1.000
_cell.angle_alpha   90.00
_cell.angle_beta   90.00
_cell.angle_gamma   90.00
#
_symmetry.space_group_name_H-M   'P 1'
#
loop_
_entity.id
_entity.type
_entity.pdbx_description
1 polymer ?
#
loop_
_entity_poly.entity_id
_entity_poly.type
_entity_poly.pdbx_seq_one_letter_code
_entity_poly.pdbx_strand_id
1 'polypeptide(L)'
;MAIPPVVDQLDKFLDLTNDEHQLFRQFNYSYVWNAVLLNSGIPIDTGINMISPKAAVGVPSVPSTYAFLPSGLEGVHSVFGSDHFLTDEQVKCRILDDAVTVRSVLEYNDSQGQETRLVDFHNDSPFLFTVPPDAVRAGFFDRLEKLLGASRTW
;
A
#
# COMPACT_ATOMS: atom_id res chain seq x y z
N MET A 1 18.85 -11.03 3.16
CA MET A 1 18.77 -10.19 1.96
C MET A 1 17.49 -9.45 2.14
N ALA A 2 17.56 -8.13 2.33
CA ALA A 2 16.41 -7.34 2.79
C ALA A 2 15.71 -6.57 1.66
N ILE A 3 16.06 -6.87 0.40
CA ILE A 3 15.37 -6.32 -0.77
C ILE A 3 14.17 -7.20 -1.16
N PRO A 4 13.10 -6.61 -1.72
CA PRO A 4 11.92 -7.37 -2.12
C PRO A 4 12.24 -8.53 -3.09
N PRO A 5 11.67 -9.73 -2.89
CA PRO A 5 11.95 -10.90 -3.73
C PRO A 5 11.15 -10.88 -5.06
N VAL A 6 11.19 -9.75 -5.77
CA VAL A 6 10.55 -9.59 -7.08
C VAL A 6 11.52 -10.05 -8.16
N VAL A 7 11.20 -11.18 -8.81
CA VAL A 7 12.10 -11.84 -9.77
C VAL A 7 12.61 -10.89 -10.85
N ASP A 8 11.73 -10.13 -11.50
CA ASP A 8 12.11 -9.18 -12.55
C ASP A 8 13.07 -8.07 -12.06
N GLN A 9 13.08 -7.78 -10.76
CA GLN A 9 14.04 -6.84 -10.17
C GLN A 9 15.35 -7.55 -9.82
N LEU A 10 15.27 -8.71 -9.18
CA LEU A 10 16.43 -9.49 -8.75
C LEU A 10 17.29 -9.96 -9.93
N ASP A 11 16.67 -10.41 -11.02
CA ASP A 11 17.34 -10.90 -12.24
C ASP A 11 18.26 -9.86 -12.89
N LYS A 12 18.11 -8.58 -12.55
CA LYS A 12 18.96 -7.50 -13.08
C LYS A 12 20.36 -7.50 -12.48
N PHE A 13 20.56 -8.13 -11.32
CA PHE A 13 21.83 -8.10 -10.60
C PHE A 13 22.16 -9.37 -9.81
N LEU A 14 21.27 -10.36 -9.75
CA LEU A 14 21.51 -11.68 -9.16
C LEU A 14 21.40 -12.77 -10.21
N ASP A 15 22.27 -13.77 -10.10
CA ASP A 15 22.19 -15.02 -10.86
C ASP A 15 21.28 -16.01 -10.14
N LEU A 16 19.96 -15.79 -10.21
CA LEU A 16 18.99 -16.67 -9.55
C LEU A 16 19.05 -18.10 -10.11
N THR A 17 19.05 -19.08 -9.23
CA THR A 17 18.90 -20.48 -9.58
C THR A 17 17.45 -20.79 -10.01
N ASN A 18 17.25 -21.92 -10.68
CA ASN A 18 15.89 -22.36 -11.06
C ASN A 18 14.97 -22.52 -9.84
N ASP A 19 15.51 -22.99 -8.72
CA ASP A 19 14.75 -23.18 -7.48
C ASP A 19 14.37 -21.82 -6.86
N GLU A 20 15.29 -20.85 -6.85
CA GLU A 20 15.01 -19.47 -6.41
C GLU A 20 13.95 -18.81 -7.30
N HIS A 21 14.05 -18.94 -8.62
CA HIS A 21 13.02 -18.44 -9.53
C HIS A 21 11.65 -19.07 -9.25
N GLN A 22 11.58 -20.40 -9.13
CA GLN A 22 10.32 -21.11 -8.88
C GLN A 22 9.71 -20.72 -7.54
N LEU A 23 10.55 -20.50 -6.52
CA LEU A 23 10.09 -20.07 -5.22
C LEU A 23 9.62 -18.61 -5.27
N PHE A 24 10.46 -17.67 -5.70
CA PHE A 24 10.15 -16.24 -5.65
C PHE A 24 8.97 -15.84 -6.54
N ARG A 25 8.69 -16.56 -7.64
CA ARG A 25 7.49 -16.34 -8.47
C ARG A 25 6.16 -16.62 -7.75
N GLN A 26 6.18 -17.31 -6.61
CA GLN A 26 4.96 -17.58 -5.85
C GLN A 26 4.56 -16.39 -4.95
N PHE A 27 5.45 -15.41 -4.78
CA PHE A 27 5.13 -14.21 -4.03
C PHE A 27 4.11 -13.34 -4.79
N ASN A 28 3.03 -13.01 -4.09
CA ASN A 28 2.14 -11.92 -4.42
C ASN A 28 2.47 -10.72 -3.53
N TYR A 29 2.12 -9.53 -3.98
CA TYR A 29 2.24 -8.30 -3.19
C TYR A 29 1.10 -7.36 -3.53
N SER A 30 0.82 -6.44 -2.62
CA SER A 30 -0.11 -5.33 -2.84
C SER A 30 0.66 -4.07 -3.20
N TYR A 31 -0.07 -3.08 -3.68
CA TYR A 31 0.43 -1.75 -3.95
C TYR A 31 -0.09 -0.80 -2.89
N VAL A 32 0.80 0.03 -2.33
CA VAL A 32 0.43 1.01 -1.31
C VAL A 32 1.11 2.34 -1.59
N TRP A 33 0.38 3.41 -1.35
CA TRP A 33 0.84 4.78 -1.46
C TRP A 33 0.50 5.54 -0.19
N ASN A 34 1.41 6.44 0.16
CA ASN A 34 1.24 7.38 1.24
C ASN A 34 1.22 8.80 0.68
N ALA A 35 0.35 9.65 1.20
CA ALA A 35 0.29 11.04 0.79
C ALA A 35 0.05 11.96 1.98
N VAL A 36 0.52 13.20 1.85
CA VAL A 36 0.30 14.28 2.81
C VAL A 36 -0.55 15.33 2.15
N LEU A 37 -1.68 15.68 2.77
CA LEU A 37 -2.67 16.59 2.20
C LEU A 37 -2.77 17.86 3.04
N LEU A 38 -2.47 19.02 2.46
CA LEU A 38 -2.87 20.28 3.08
C LEU A 38 -4.31 20.62 2.74
N ASN A 39 -4.94 21.39 3.63
CA ASN A 39 -6.25 21.99 3.40
C ASN A 39 -7.32 20.94 3.09
N SER A 40 -7.28 19.80 3.77
CA SER A 40 -8.31 18.75 3.66
C SER A 40 -9.63 19.18 4.31
N GLY A 41 -9.58 20.09 5.28
CA GLY A 41 -10.72 20.45 6.14
C GLY A 41 -10.93 19.46 7.29
N ILE A 42 -10.16 18.36 7.35
CA ILE A 42 -10.21 17.38 8.44
C ILE A 42 -9.51 17.97 9.68
N PRO A 43 -10.11 17.92 10.88
CA PRO A 43 -9.47 18.41 12.10
C PRO A 43 -8.14 17.69 12.39
N ILE A 44 -7.16 18.43 12.93
CA ILE A 44 -5.77 17.96 13.10
C ILE A 44 -5.61 16.73 14.01
N ASP A 45 -6.54 16.50 14.92
CA ASP A 45 -6.58 15.41 15.89
C ASP A 45 -7.53 14.27 15.48
N THR A 46 -8.09 14.33 14.27
CA THR A 46 -9.11 13.39 13.80
C THR A 46 -8.54 12.39 12.80
N GLY A 47 -8.72 11.11 13.12
CA GLY A 47 -8.50 9.99 12.21
C GLY A 47 -9.81 9.47 11.64
N ILE A 48 -9.84 9.20 10.34
CA ILE A 48 -11.00 8.69 9.62
C ILE A 48 -10.59 7.36 8.99
N ASN A 49 -11.31 6.30 9.32
CA ASN A 49 -11.17 5.01 8.66
C ASN A 49 -12.36 4.81 7.73
N MET A 50 -12.08 4.50 6.48
CA MET A 50 -13.10 4.14 5.51
C MET A 50 -13.58 2.72 5.81
N ILE A 51 -14.91 2.57 5.92
CA ILE A 51 -15.53 1.27 6.18
C ILE A 51 -16.53 0.92 5.07
N SER A 52 -16.61 -0.36 4.74
CA SER A 52 -17.65 -0.92 3.87
C SER A 52 -18.52 -1.87 4.67
N PRO A 53 -19.73 -1.46 5.10
CA PRO A 53 -20.64 -2.33 5.84
C PRO A 53 -21.06 -3.61 5.10
N LYS A 54 -20.87 -3.63 3.77
CA LYS A 54 -21.15 -4.80 2.92
C LYS A 54 -19.97 -5.78 2.83
N ALA A 55 -18.77 -5.38 3.24
CA ALA A 55 -17.60 -6.24 3.24
C ALA A 55 -17.57 -7.14 4.48
N ALA A 56 -17.13 -8.38 4.31
CA ALA A 56 -17.15 -9.41 5.37
C ALA A 56 -16.39 -9.00 6.65
N VAL A 57 -15.35 -8.18 6.52
CA VAL A 57 -14.54 -7.67 7.63
C VAL A 57 -14.59 -6.13 7.75
N GLY A 58 -15.58 -5.49 7.11
CA GLY A 58 -15.76 -4.04 7.17
C GLY A 58 -14.74 -3.20 6.38
N VAL A 59 -13.73 -3.83 5.77
CA VAL A 59 -12.70 -3.13 4.97
C VAL A 59 -13.19 -2.90 3.54
N PRO A 60 -13.07 -1.69 2.97
CA PRO A 60 -13.40 -1.42 1.58
C PRO A 60 -12.59 -2.28 0.60
N SER A 61 -13.21 -2.65 -0.52
CA SER A 61 -12.49 -3.20 -1.65
C SER A 61 -11.50 -2.17 -2.21
N VAL A 62 -10.36 -2.66 -2.65
CA VAL A 62 -9.31 -1.87 -3.28
C VAL A 62 -9.57 -1.77 -4.79
N PRO A 63 -9.13 -0.71 -5.48
CA PRO A 63 -8.30 0.40 -5.02
C PRO A 63 -9.10 1.46 -4.25
N SER A 64 -8.61 1.88 -3.09
CA SER A 64 -9.29 2.87 -2.24
C SER A 64 -8.35 3.51 -1.22
N THR A 65 -8.66 4.75 -0.82
CA THR A 65 -8.10 5.34 0.40
C THR A 65 -8.67 4.61 1.61
N TYR A 66 -7.84 3.98 2.44
CA TYR A 66 -8.32 3.25 3.61
C TYR A 66 -8.55 4.15 4.81
N ALA A 67 -7.71 5.17 4.95
CA ALA A 67 -7.76 6.06 6.09
C ALA A 67 -7.11 7.41 5.80
N PHE A 68 -7.60 8.43 6.50
CA PHE A 68 -6.93 9.69 6.75
C PHE A 68 -6.51 9.70 8.21
N LEU A 69 -5.22 9.60 8.50
CA LEU A 69 -4.68 9.46 9.85
C LEU A 69 -3.87 10.68 10.27
N PRO A 70 -4.08 11.19 11.50
CA PRO A 70 -3.37 12.38 11.97
C PRO A 70 -1.88 12.09 12.07
N SER A 71 -1.06 12.97 11.50
CA SER A 71 0.40 12.88 11.59
C SER A 71 0.99 13.69 12.75
N GLY A 72 0.14 14.40 13.51
CA GLY A 72 0.56 15.39 14.49
C GLY A 72 1.02 16.72 13.88
N LEU A 73 1.04 16.82 12.56
CA LEU A 73 1.21 18.05 11.80
C LEU A 73 -0.10 18.40 11.08
N GLU A 74 -0.28 19.69 10.81
CA GLU A 74 -1.41 20.16 10.02
C GLU A 74 -1.33 19.56 8.60
N GLY A 75 -2.34 18.79 8.19
CA GLY A 75 -2.40 18.18 6.85
C GLY A 75 -2.28 16.66 6.75
N VAL A 76 -2.76 15.94 7.77
CA VAL A 76 -3.16 14.51 7.87
C VAL A 76 -2.83 13.60 6.67
N HIS A 77 -2.11 12.51 6.97
CA HIS A 77 -1.57 11.56 6.01
C HIS A 77 -2.62 10.52 5.58
N SER A 78 -2.75 10.28 4.28
CA SER A 78 -3.62 9.24 3.73
C SER A 78 -2.84 8.00 3.35
N VAL A 79 -3.42 6.83 3.63
CA VAL A 79 -2.92 5.55 3.10
C VAL A 79 -3.90 5.07 2.03
N PHE A 80 -3.39 4.86 0.82
CA PHE A 80 -4.12 4.31 -0.32
C PHE A 80 -3.53 2.96 -0.70
N GLY A 81 -4.37 1.97 -0.99
CA GLY A 81 -3.86 0.70 -1.49
C GLY A 81 -4.69 0.11 -2.62
N SER A 82 -4.03 -0.76 -3.37
CA SER A 82 -4.53 -1.43 -4.56
C SER A 82 -4.02 -2.87 -4.61
N ASP A 83 -4.82 -3.78 -5.14
CA ASP A 83 -4.41 -5.16 -5.46
C ASP A 83 -3.78 -5.26 -6.85
N HIS A 84 -3.82 -4.19 -7.64
CA HIS A 84 -3.21 -4.08 -8.95
C HIS A 84 -2.48 -2.75 -9.11
N PHE A 85 -1.59 -2.70 -10.10
CA PHE A 85 -0.83 -1.50 -10.38
C PHE A 85 -1.73 -0.35 -10.84
N LEU A 86 -1.47 0.84 -10.29
CA LEU A 86 -2.02 2.12 -10.72
C LEU A 86 -0.86 3.10 -10.90
N THR A 87 -1.00 4.08 -11.79
CA THR A 87 -0.01 5.15 -11.88
C THR A 87 -0.15 6.11 -10.71
N ASP A 88 0.94 6.79 -10.37
CA ASP A 88 0.95 7.77 -9.29
C ASP A 88 -0.09 8.87 -9.55
N GLU A 89 -0.28 9.31 -10.80
CA GLU A 89 -1.30 10.31 -11.16
C GLU A 89 -2.72 9.82 -10.86
N GLN A 90 -3.04 8.56 -11.19
CA GLN A 90 -4.36 7.99 -10.90
C GLN A 90 -4.64 7.97 -9.40
N VAL A 91 -3.63 7.59 -8.60
CA VAL A 91 -3.74 7.53 -7.14
C VAL A 91 -3.88 8.92 -6.54
N LYS A 92 -3.08 9.90 -6.99
CA LYS A 92 -3.15 11.30 -6.54
C LYS A 92 -4.54 11.90 -6.78
N CYS A 93 -5.09 11.73 -7.98
CA CYS A 93 -6.45 12.19 -8.29
C CYS A 93 -7.48 11.55 -7.36
N ARG A 94 -7.36 10.24 -7.13
CA ARG A 94 -8.33 9.53 -6.29
C ARG A 94 -8.28 9.95 -4.82
N ILE A 95 -7.09 10.17 -4.27
CA ILE A 95 -6.91 10.65 -2.89
C ILE A 95 -7.55 12.02 -2.70
N LEU A 96 -7.42 12.93 -3.68
CA LEU A 96 -8.07 14.24 -3.65
C LEU A 96 -9.59 14.13 -3.69
N ASP A 97 -10.13 13.31 -4.60
CA ASP A 97 -11.58 13.08 -4.72
C ASP A 97 -12.17 12.48 -3.44
N ASP A 98 -11.47 11.51 -2.84
CA ASP A 98 -11.87 10.88 -1.59
C ASP A 98 -11.84 11.90 -0.43
N ALA A 99 -10.85 12.80 -0.37
CA ALA A 99 -10.78 13.86 0.64
C ALA A 99 -11.94 14.87 0.52
N VAL A 100 -12.27 15.29 -0.72
CA VAL A 100 -13.42 16.15 -0.99
C VAL A 100 -14.72 15.47 -0.56
N THR A 101 -14.85 14.18 -0.86
CA THR A 101 -16.03 13.38 -0.49
C THR A 101 -16.19 13.30 1.02
N VAL A 102 -15.11 12.98 1.74
CA VAL A 102 -15.11 12.90 3.21
C VAL A 102 -15.50 14.24 3.84
N ARG A 103 -14.91 15.34 3.38
CA ARG A 103 -15.25 16.69 3.86
C ARG A 103 -16.74 16.99 3.69
N SER A 104 -17.29 16.66 2.52
CA SER A 104 -18.71 16.87 2.20
C SER A 104 -19.63 16.03 3.09
N VAL A 105 -19.34 14.73 3.24
CA VAL A 105 -20.19 13.79 4.00
C VAL A 105 -20.18 14.07 5.51
N LEU A 106 -19.05 14.50 6.06
CA LEU A 106 -18.89 14.78 7.49
C LEU A 106 -19.18 16.23 7.86
N GLU A 107 -19.61 17.05 6.90
CA GLU A 107 -19.90 18.48 7.09
C GLU A 107 -18.72 19.25 7.70
N TYR A 108 -17.49 18.84 7.37
CA TYR A 108 -16.31 19.60 7.78
C TYR A 108 -16.21 20.89 6.97
N ASN A 109 -15.89 21.97 7.67
CA ASN A 109 -15.74 23.28 7.04
C ASN A 109 -14.66 23.20 5.95
N ASP A 110 -14.87 23.96 4.88
CA ASP A 110 -13.77 24.21 3.97
C ASP A 110 -12.62 24.85 4.75
N SER A 111 -11.41 24.62 4.26
CA SER A 111 -10.15 25.18 4.76
C SER A 111 -10.07 26.70 4.52
N GLN A 112 -11.11 27.45 4.91
CA GLN A 112 -11.26 28.88 4.68
C GLN A 112 -11.09 29.25 3.19
N GLY A 113 -11.71 28.48 2.31
CA GLY A 113 -11.62 28.63 0.85
C GLY A 113 -10.30 28.20 0.22
N GLN A 114 -9.37 27.59 0.97
CA GLN A 114 -8.13 27.07 0.40
C GLN A 114 -8.36 25.70 -0.28
N GLU A 115 -7.75 25.53 -1.45
CA GLU A 115 -7.79 24.27 -2.21
C GLU A 115 -7.03 23.16 -1.49
N THR A 116 -7.63 21.97 -1.44
CA THR A 116 -7.00 20.74 -0.97
C THR A 116 -5.89 20.33 -1.94
N ARG A 117 -4.68 20.10 -1.43
CA ARG A 117 -3.54 19.74 -2.28
C ARG A 117 -2.61 18.74 -1.62
N LEU A 118 -2.02 17.87 -2.43
CA LEU A 118 -0.91 17.03 -1.99
C LEU A 118 0.36 17.89 -1.85
N VAL A 119 1.06 17.72 -0.75
CA VAL A 119 2.39 18.32 -0.55
C VAL A 119 3.51 17.31 -0.58
N ASP A 120 3.20 16.05 -0.28
CA ASP A 120 4.12 14.94 -0.44
C ASP A 120 3.35 13.68 -0.83
N PHE A 121 4.03 12.79 -1.55
CA PHE A 121 3.47 11.57 -2.09
C PHE A 121 4.57 10.54 -2.29
N HIS A 122 4.34 9.34 -1.77
CA HIS A 122 5.28 8.25 -1.89
C HIS A 122 4.57 6.95 -2.30
N ASN A 123 5.22 6.20 -3.17
CA ASN A 123 4.81 4.86 -3.58
C ASN A 123 5.69 3.84 -2.85
N ASP A 124 5.10 3.15 -1.88
CA ASP A 124 5.77 2.14 -1.04
C ASP A 124 5.58 0.72 -1.60
N SER A 125 5.21 0.60 -2.88
CA SER A 125 5.06 -0.68 -3.56
C SER A 125 6.41 -1.24 -4.01
N PRO A 126 6.63 -2.57 -3.95
CA PRO A 126 5.70 -3.61 -3.53
C PRO A 126 5.57 -3.72 -1.99
N PHE A 127 4.35 -3.92 -1.50
CA PHE A 127 4.05 -4.02 -0.07
C PHE A 127 3.34 -5.33 0.28
N LEU A 128 3.43 -5.75 1.55
CA LEU A 128 2.76 -6.93 2.11
C LEU A 128 2.90 -8.19 1.22
N PHE A 129 4.11 -8.74 1.19
CA PHE A 129 4.37 -9.98 0.47
C PHE A 129 3.59 -11.14 1.08
N THR A 130 2.87 -11.88 0.24
CA THR A 130 2.10 -13.06 0.60
C THR A 130 2.36 -14.18 -0.39
N VAL A 131 1.95 -15.40 -0.05
CA VAL A 131 1.91 -16.53 -0.99
C VAL A 131 0.54 -17.19 -0.88
N PRO A 132 0.06 -17.88 -1.93
CA PRO A 132 -1.21 -18.61 -1.87
C PRO A 132 -1.21 -19.65 -0.74
N PRO A 133 -2.36 -19.91 -0.07
CA PRO A 133 -2.45 -20.93 0.97
C PRO A 133 -1.96 -22.31 0.52
N ASP A 134 -2.15 -22.68 -0.74
CA ASP A 134 -1.67 -23.96 -1.29
C ASP A 134 -0.13 -24.02 -1.37
N ALA A 135 0.53 -22.90 -1.66
CA ALA A 135 1.99 -22.82 -1.60
C ALA A 135 2.49 -23.02 -0.17
N VAL A 136 1.83 -22.41 0.82
CA VAL A 136 2.12 -22.61 2.25
C VAL A 136 1.99 -24.10 2.61
N ARG A 137 0.86 -24.73 2.25
CA ARG A 137 0.64 -26.17 2.50
C ARG A 137 1.67 -27.06 1.81
N ALA A 138 2.18 -26.65 0.65
CA ALA A 138 3.24 -27.32 -0.09
C ALA A 138 4.65 -27.06 0.45
N GLY A 139 4.79 -26.46 1.65
CA GLY A 139 6.07 -26.25 2.31
C GLY A 139 6.86 -25.07 1.75
N PHE A 140 6.20 -24.01 1.28
CA PHE A 140 6.87 -22.82 0.75
C PHE A 140 7.96 -22.29 1.71
N PHE A 141 7.62 -22.08 2.99
CA PHE A 141 8.56 -21.52 3.97
C PHE A 141 9.72 -22.48 4.30
N ASP A 142 9.45 -23.79 4.38
CA ASP A 142 10.53 -24.80 4.55
C ASP A 142 11.53 -24.77 3.39
N ARG A 143 11.04 -24.53 2.17
CA ARG A 143 11.91 -24.37 0.99
C ARG A 143 12.66 -23.04 1.02
N LEU A 144 12.02 -21.97 1.46
CA LEU A 144 12.65 -20.65 1.60
C LEU A 144 13.79 -20.68 2.62
N GLU A 145 13.57 -21.31 3.76
CA GLU A 145 14.61 -21.46 4.79
C GLU A 145 15.81 -22.27 4.31
N LYS A 146 15.60 -23.28 3.47
CA LYS A 146 16.69 -24.07 2.88
C LYS A 146 17.59 -23.27 1.93
N LEU A 147 17.12 -22.13 1.40
CA LEU A 147 17.95 -21.25 0.58
C LEU A 147 18.95 -20.43 1.42
N LEU A 148 18.68 -20.25 2.72
CA LEU A 148 19.57 -19.51 3.62
C LEU A 148 20.93 -20.23 3.71
N GLY A 149 21.98 -19.55 3.27
CA GLY A 149 23.36 -20.04 3.24
C GLY A 149 23.73 -20.87 2.02
N ALA A 150 22.78 -21.30 1.18
CA ALA A 150 23.04 -22.20 0.05
C ALA A 150 24.02 -21.61 -0.98
N SER A 151 23.97 -20.29 -1.19
CA SER A 151 24.87 -19.54 -2.09
C SER A 151 25.65 -18.44 -1.35
N ARG A 152 25.87 -18.60 -0.03
CA ARG A 152 26.31 -17.52 0.89
C ARG A 152 25.34 -16.33 0.95
N THR A 153 24.12 -16.54 0.48
CA THR A 153 23.00 -15.61 0.57
C THR A 153 22.22 -15.91 1.84
N TRP A 154 22.03 -14.88 2.65
CA TRP A 154 21.16 -14.84 3.83
C TRP A 154 20.22 -13.67 3.60
#